data_AF-A9BA31-F1
#
_entry.id   AF-A9BA31-F1
#
_cell.length_a   1.000
_cell.length_b   1.000
_cell.length_c   1.000
_cell.angle_alpha   90.00
_cell.angle_beta   90.00
_cell.angle_gamma   90.00
#
_symmetry.space_group_name_H-M   'P 1'
#
loop_
_entity.id
_entity.type
_entity.pdbx_description
1 polymer ?
#
loop_
_entity_poly.entity_id
_entity_poly.type
_entity_poly.pdbx_seq_one_letter_code
_entity_poly.pdbx_strand_id
1 'polypeptide(L)'
;MNFTLHESALIKPVMQSIANLALVRQRKGPAETGILYTLCESDKSNLIIGYTKEARVFTSFTKIEGLRLLGKKFGSKRELDLIKITLKEVGFACEANQCIYKSSPKMIRLLKMLGWPIESNLNPYKKKLSI
;
A
#
# COMPACT_ATOMS: atom_id res chain seq x y z
N MET A 1 -27.78 43.08 11.18
CA MET A 1 -26.92 42.66 10.05
C MET A 1 -26.45 41.24 10.29
N ASN A 2 -26.79 40.30 9.40
CA ASN A 2 -26.50 38.86 9.58
C ASN A 2 -25.11 38.50 9.02
N PHE A 3 -24.06 38.86 9.76
CA PHE A 3 -22.67 38.56 9.38
C PHE A 3 -22.42 37.06 9.18
N THR A 4 -23.02 36.22 10.01
CA THR A 4 -22.92 34.75 9.93
C THR A 4 -23.50 34.15 8.64
N LEU A 5 -24.52 34.80 8.07
CA LEU A 5 -25.15 34.38 6.82
C LEU A 5 -24.27 34.74 5.61
N HIS A 6 -23.55 35.87 5.68
CA HIS A 6 -22.56 36.25 4.67
C HIS A 6 -21.29 35.39 4.77
N GLU A 7 -20.83 35.09 5.97
CA GLU A 7 -19.66 34.24 6.21
C GLU A 7 -19.88 32.81 5.68
N SER A 8 -21.04 32.22 6.00
CA SER A 8 -21.41 30.89 5.49
C SER A 8 -21.63 30.86 3.97
N ALA A 9 -22.13 31.96 3.39
CA ALA A 9 -22.28 32.10 1.93
C ALA A 9 -20.93 32.17 1.20
N LEU A 10 -19.87 32.67 1.85
CA LEU A 10 -18.52 32.72 1.29
C LEU A 10 -17.75 31.40 1.51
N ILE A 11 -17.94 30.76 2.67
CA ILE A 11 -17.24 29.51 3.02
C ILE A 11 -17.73 28.34 2.15
N LYS A 12 -19.03 28.23 1.89
CA LYS A 12 -19.60 27.14 1.07
C LYS A 12 -18.95 26.99 -0.32
N PRO A 13 -18.86 28.03 -1.16
CA PRO A 13 -18.26 27.91 -2.49
C PRO A 13 -16.75 27.64 -2.44
N VAL A 14 -16.04 28.13 -1.42
CA VAL A 14 -14.63 27.81 -1.20
C VAL A 14 -14.45 26.34 -0.84
N MET A 15 -15.23 25.82 0.11
CA MET A 15 -15.21 24.40 0.48
C MET A 15 -15.60 23.49 -0.68
N GLN A 16 -16.58 23.91 -1.50
CA GLN A 16 -16.98 23.19 -2.71
C GLN A 16 -15.85 23.14 -3.74
N SER A 17 -15.14 24.26 -3.92
CA SER A 17 -13.98 24.33 -4.81
C SER A 17 -12.83 23.43 -4.35
N ILE A 18 -12.55 23.42 -3.04
CA ILE A 18 -11.53 22.55 -2.43
C ILE A 18 -11.92 21.08 -2.59
N ALA A 19 -13.18 20.72 -2.33
CA ALA A 19 -13.69 19.37 -2.52
C ALA A 19 -13.60 18.94 -3.99
N ASN A 20 -13.98 19.81 -4.93
CA ASN A 20 -13.85 19.55 -6.36
C ASN A 20 -12.39 19.37 -6.79
N LEU A 21 -11.47 20.19 -6.27
CA LEU A 21 -10.03 20.01 -6.52
C LEU A 21 -9.52 18.67 -5.97
N ALA A 22 -9.96 18.28 -4.76
CA ALA A 22 -9.61 16.98 -4.19
C ALA A 22 -10.16 15.82 -5.04
N LEU A 23 -11.41 15.93 -5.51
CA LEU A 23 -12.05 14.94 -6.39
C LEU A 23 -11.38 14.88 -7.77
N VAL A 24 -11.02 16.01 -8.36
CA VAL A 24 -10.29 16.07 -9.64
C VAL A 24 -8.90 15.44 -9.50
N ARG A 25 -8.24 15.64 -8.34
CA ARG A 25 -6.96 14.98 -8.02
C ARG A 25 -7.12 13.46 -7.85
N GLN A 26 -8.26 13.01 -7.31
CA GLN A 26 -8.62 11.60 -7.21
C GLN A 26 -9.03 10.98 -8.57
N ARG A 27 -9.63 11.76 -9.48
CA ARG A 27 -10.12 11.34 -10.81
C ARG A 27 -9.08 11.55 -11.92
N LYS A 28 -7.89 10.95 -11.83
CA LYS A 28 -6.98 10.85 -12.98
C LYS A 28 -7.22 9.54 -13.76
N GLY A 29 -8.12 9.56 -14.75
CA GLY A 29 -8.30 8.47 -15.73
C GLY A 29 -8.86 7.14 -15.20
N PRO A 30 -9.24 6.21 -16.11
CA PRO A 30 -9.61 4.85 -15.73
C PRO A 30 -8.48 4.27 -14.87
N ALA A 31 -8.82 3.67 -13.73
CA ALA A 31 -7.82 3.07 -12.86
C ALA A 31 -7.06 2.05 -13.68
N GLU A 32 -5.77 2.31 -13.96
CA GLU A 32 -4.91 1.32 -14.58
C GLU A 32 -4.86 0.11 -13.64
N THR A 33 -5.64 -0.91 -13.97
CA THR A 33 -5.73 -2.13 -13.20
C THR A 33 -4.46 -2.92 -13.41
N GLY A 34 -3.87 -3.35 -12.31
CA GLY A 34 -2.70 -4.21 -12.30
C GLY A 34 -2.76 -5.12 -11.09
N ILE A 35 -1.61 -5.65 -10.73
CA ILE A 35 -1.45 -6.61 -9.65
C ILE A 35 -0.59 -5.95 -8.58
N LEU A 36 -1.17 -5.82 -7.39
CA LEU A 36 -0.46 -5.49 -6.17
C LEU A 36 0.11 -6.77 -5.58
N TYR A 37 1.31 -6.68 -5.03
CA TYR A 37 1.99 -7.85 -4.51
C TYR A 37 2.84 -7.53 -3.28
N THR A 38 3.15 -8.58 -2.53
CA THR A 38 4.14 -8.57 -1.45
C THR A 38 5.13 -9.70 -1.66
N LEU A 39 6.42 -9.38 -1.68
CA LEU A 39 7.52 -10.34 -1.68
C LEU A 39 8.20 -10.32 -0.31
N CYS A 40 8.92 -11.38 -0.02
CA CYS A 40 9.74 -11.54 1.17
C CYS A 40 11.08 -12.15 0.77
N GLU A 41 12.16 -11.65 1.33
CA GLU A 41 13.47 -12.25 1.17
C GLU A 41 13.52 -13.62 1.87
N SER A 42 14.42 -14.49 1.38
CA SER A 42 14.56 -15.86 1.90
C SER A 42 14.93 -15.92 3.39
N ASP A 43 15.68 -14.93 3.88
CA ASP A 43 16.04 -14.75 5.28
C ASP A 43 14.91 -14.14 6.13
N LYS A 44 13.81 -13.73 5.47
CA LYS A 44 12.63 -13.06 6.04
C LYS A 44 12.94 -11.73 6.74
N SER A 45 14.09 -11.12 6.45
CA SER A 45 14.47 -9.85 7.06
C SER A 45 13.65 -8.70 6.47
N ASN A 46 13.37 -8.75 5.17
CA ASN A 46 12.72 -7.68 4.44
C ASN A 46 11.45 -8.11 3.70
N LEU A 47 10.51 -7.18 3.63
CA LEU A 47 9.26 -7.23 2.87
C LEU A 47 9.32 -6.19 1.76
N ILE A 48 8.98 -6.62 0.55
CA ILE A 48 8.92 -5.73 -0.62
C ILE A 48 7.47 -5.67 -1.06
N ILE A 49 6.89 -4.48 -1.09
CA ILE A 49 5.51 -4.28 -1.61
C ILE A 49 5.55 -3.55 -2.94
N GLY A 50 4.70 -3.96 -3.88
CA GLY A 50 4.79 -3.40 -5.22
C GLY A 50 3.50 -3.50 -6.04
N TYR A 51 3.60 -2.94 -7.25
CA TYR A 51 2.57 -2.94 -8.27
C TYR A 51 3.21 -3.31 -9.60
N THR A 52 2.56 -4.17 -10.37
CA THR A 52 2.96 -4.50 -11.75
C THR A 52 1.72 -4.63 -12.62
N LYS A 53 1.84 -4.25 -13.90
CA LYS A 53 0.83 -4.58 -14.92
C LYS A 53 1.07 -5.98 -15.52
N GLU A 54 2.27 -6.52 -15.32
CA GLU A 54 2.70 -7.76 -15.95
C GLU A 54 2.78 -8.88 -14.92
N ALA A 55 1.96 -9.93 -15.12
CA ALA A 55 2.00 -11.11 -14.26
C ALA A 55 3.29 -11.95 -14.44
N ARG A 56 4.00 -11.79 -15.55
CA ARG A 56 5.24 -12.54 -15.86
C ARG A 56 6.40 -12.17 -14.92
N VAL A 57 6.33 -11.02 -14.25
CA VAL A 57 7.38 -10.57 -13.33
C VAL A 57 7.51 -11.51 -12.12
N PHE A 58 6.42 -12.16 -11.70
CA PHE A 58 6.42 -13.10 -10.57
C PHE A 58 7.30 -14.33 -10.78
N THR A 59 7.41 -14.83 -12.02
CA THR A 59 8.30 -15.96 -12.33
C THR A 59 9.78 -15.59 -12.34
N SER A 60 10.09 -14.30 -12.51
CA SER A 60 11.46 -13.79 -12.50
C SER A 60 11.97 -13.60 -11.06
N PHE A 61 11.12 -13.04 -10.19
CA PHE A 61 11.45 -12.83 -8.77
C PHE A 61 11.83 -14.13 -8.05
N THR A 62 11.12 -15.23 -8.34
CA THR A 62 11.37 -16.52 -7.69
C THR A 62 12.61 -17.23 -8.21
N LYS A 63 13.06 -16.96 -9.44
CA LYS A 63 14.19 -17.66 -10.06
C LYS A 63 15.55 -17.00 -9.79
N ILE A 64 15.59 -15.68 -9.64
CA ILE A 64 16.85 -14.93 -9.68
C ILE A 64 17.20 -14.32 -8.32
N GLU A 65 16.22 -13.90 -7.52
CA GLU A 65 16.49 -12.98 -6.40
C GLU A 65 16.29 -13.61 -5.00
N GLY A 66 15.99 -14.92 -4.93
CA GLY A 66 15.69 -15.56 -3.64
C GLY A 66 14.46 -14.95 -2.95
N LEU A 67 13.57 -14.34 -3.73
CA LEU A 67 12.35 -13.70 -3.24
C LEU A 67 11.18 -14.68 -3.30
N ARG A 68 10.41 -14.74 -2.21
CA ARG A 68 9.18 -15.51 -2.13
C ARG A 68 7.99 -14.57 -2.23
N LEU A 69 7.07 -14.88 -3.15
CA LEU A 69 5.77 -14.21 -3.21
C LEU A 69 4.95 -14.58 -1.97
N LEU A 70 4.53 -13.56 -1.21
CA LEU A 70 3.67 -13.72 -0.05
C LEU A 70 2.20 -13.52 -0.38
N GLY A 71 1.88 -12.81 -1.45
CA GLY A 71 0.50 -12.53 -1.77
C GLY A 71 0.40 -11.60 -2.95
N LYS A 72 -0.72 -11.69 -3.65
CA LYS A 72 -1.08 -10.79 -4.73
C LYS A 72 -2.58 -10.53 -4.75
N LYS A 73 -2.98 -9.34 -5.20
CA LYS A 73 -4.37 -9.00 -5.50
C LYS A 73 -4.45 -8.08 -6.70
N PHE A 74 -5.60 -8.07 -7.38
CA PHE A 74 -5.88 -7.01 -8.34
C PHE A 74 -6.07 -5.69 -7.62
N GLY A 75 -5.52 -4.62 -8.19
CA GLY A 75 -5.62 -3.28 -7.62
C GLY A 75 -4.99 -2.24 -8.53
N SER A 76 -4.98 -1.00 -8.04
CA SER A 76 -4.45 0.14 -8.78
C SER A 76 -3.09 0.60 -8.25
N LYS A 77 -2.30 1.30 -9.08
CA LYS A 77 -1.07 1.96 -8.62
C LYS A 77 -1.35 2.95 -7.46
N ARG A 78 -2.53 3.56 -7.43
CA ARG A 78 -2.96 4.45 -6.35
C ARG A 78 -3.02 3.75 -5.00
N GLU A 79 -3.48 2.50 -4.95
CA GLU A 79 -3.48 1.74 -3.69
C GLU A 79 -2.07 1.54 -3.16
N LEU A 80 -1.08 1.31 -4.05
CA LEU A 80 0.33 1.26 -3.65
C LEU A 80 0.83 2.62 -3.14
N ASP A 81 0.45 3.72 -3.78
CA ASP A 81 0.88 5.04 -3.33
C ASP A 81 0.27 5.39 -1.96
N LEU A 82 -1.00 5.03 -1.74
CA LEU A 82 -1.69 5.19 -0.45
C LEU A 82 -1.03 4.35 0.64
N ILE A 83 -0.75 3.07 0.39
CA ILE A 83 -0.12 2.22 1.41
C ILE A 83 1.26 2.77 1.81
N LYS A 84 2.04 3.28 0.85
CA LYS A 84 3.35 3.89 1.13
C LYS A 84 3.23 5.11 2.04
N ILE A 85 2.27 5.98 1.77
CA ILE A 85 2.01 7.17 2.59
C ILE A 85 1.63 6.73 4.00
N THR A 86 0.68 5.80 4.14
CA THR A 86 0.24 5.30 5.45
C THR A 86 1.38 4.65 6.23
N LEU A 87 2.20 3.82 5.59
CA LEU A 87 3.35 3.17 6.24
C LEU A 87 4.36 4.20 6.74
N LYS A 88 4.63 5.23 5.93
CA LYS A 88 5.50 6.34 6.30
C LYS A 88 4.94 7.11 7.51
N GLU A 89 3.64 7.42 7.52
CA GLU A 89 2.98 8.12 8.62
C GLU A 89 2.97 7.32 9.93
N VAL A 90 2.87 5.99 9.84
CA VAL A 90 2.93 5.10 11.01
C VAL A 90 4.37 4.87 11.51
N GLY A 91 5.37 5.41 10.80
CA GLY A 91 6.79 5.36 11.20
C GLY A 91 7.56 4.16 10.68
N PHE A 92 7.05 3.45 9.66
CA PHE A 92 7.85 2.45 8.95
C PHE A 92 8.74 3.14 7.92
N ALA A 93 10.04 3.10 8.15
CA ALA A 93 11.03 3.57 7.20
C ALA A 93 11.14 2.58 6.02
N CYS A 94 11.21 3.15 4.81
CA CYS A 94 11.51 2.41 3.59
C CYS A 94 12.99 2.58 3.28
N GLU A 95 13.72 1.48 3.11
CA GLU A 95 15.10 1.50 2.65
C GLU A 95 15.08 1.77 1.13
N ALA A 96 15.26 3.04 0.77
CA ALA A 96 15.28 3.55 -0.60
C ALA A 96 13.95 3.42 -1.39
N ASN A 97 13.91 4.03 -2.58
CA ASN A 97 12.75 4.10 -3.50
C ASN A 97 12.14 2.75 -3.93
N GLN A 98 12.64 1.62 -3.39
CA GLN A 98 12.32 0.25 -3.79
C GLN A 98 11.19 -0.39 -2.97
N CYS A 99 10.53 0.35 -2.07
CA CYS A 99 9.40 -0.18 -1.30
C CYS A 99 9.78 -1.38 -0.42
N ILE A 100 11.02 -1.37 0.09
CA ILE A 100 11.60 -2.39 0.95
C ILE A 100 11.45 -1.95 2.41
N TYR A 101 10.86 -2.82 3.22
CA TYR A 101 10.57 -2.57 4.62
C TYR A 101 11.06 -3.73 5.47
N LYS A 102 11.58 -3.43 6.66
CA LYS A 102 11.92 -4.48 7.63
C LYS A 102 10.67 -5.25 8.03
N SER A 103 10.76 -6.57 7.93
CA SER A 103 9.71 -7.48 8.32
C SER A 103 9.52 -7.42 9.84
N SER A 104 8.31 -7.05 10.29
CA SER A 104 7.96 -7.07 11.70
C SER A 104 6.51 -7.53 11.89
N PRO A 105 6.17 -8.13 13.04
CA PRO A 105 4.79 -8.53 13.33
C PRO A 105 3.79 -7.36 13.25
N LYS A 106 4.23 -6.17 13.68
CA LYS A 106 3.43 -4.94 13.62
C LYS A 106 3.15 -4.54 12.16
N MET A 107 4.17 -4.60 11.30
CA MET A 107 4.03 -4.33 9.86
C MET A 107 3.05 -5.32 9.20
N ILE A 108 3.24 -6.62 9.43
CA ILE A 108 2.37 -7.66 8.86
C ILE A 108 0.92 -7.47 9.32
N ARG A 109 0.70 -7.17 10.61
CA ARG A 109 -0.63 -6.90 11.15
C ARG A 109 -1.26 -5.66 10.51
N LEU A 110 -0.51 -4.58 10.37
CA LEU A 110 -0.99 -3.35 9.74
C LEU A 110 -1.37 -3.59 8.27
N LEU A 111 -0.52 -4.27 7.50
CA LEU A 111 -0.80 -4.63 6.11
C LEU A 111 -2.07 -5.48 6.00
N LYS A 112 -2.28 -6.46 6.89
CA LYS A 112 -3.51 -7.26 6.95
C LYS A 112 -4.74 -6.39 7.26
N MET A 113 -4.64 -5.48 8.24
CA MET A 113 -5.72 -4.56 8.59
C MET A 113 -6.09 -3.62 7.43
N LEU A 114 -5.10 -3.20 6.65
CA LEU A 114 -5.28 -2.35 5.46
C LEU A 114 -5.75 -3.14 4.22
N GLY A 115 -6.01 -4.44 4.35
CA GLY A 115 -6.42 -5.30 3.23
C GLY A 115 -5.34 -5.44 2.15
N TRP A 116 -4.07 -5.27 2.52
CA TRP A 116 -2.93 -5.46 1.63
C TRP A 116 -2.69 -6.96 1.40
N PRO A 117 -2.32 -7.41 0.17
CA PRO A 117 -2.13 -8.82 -0.12
C PRO A 117 -0.90 -9.38 0.60
N ILE A 118 -1.14 -10.03 1.75
CA ILE A 118 -0.12 -10.77 2.49
C ILE A 118 -0.74 -12.07 3.01
N GLU A 119 -0.24 -13.21 2.56
CA GLU A 119 -0.74 -14.50 3.01
C GLU A 119 -0.54 -14.62 4.52
N SER A 120 -1.60 -15.06 5.19
CA SER A 120 -1.69 -15.27 6.62
C SER A 120 -0.62 -16.20 7.18
N ASN A 121 0.03 -16.98 6.31
CA ASN A 121 0.91 -18.09 6.67
C ASN A 121 2.35 -17.65 6.99
N LEU A 122 2.72 -16.39 6.76
CA LEU A 122 3.91 -15.81 7.38
C LEU A 122 3.63 -15.39 8.81
N ASN A 123 3.57 -16.38 9.67
CA ASN A 123 4.08 -16.18 11.01
C ASN A 123 5.56 -16.58 10.99
N PRO A 124 6.53 -15.64 10.99
CA PRO A 124 7.96 -16.00 11.01
C PRO A 124 8.32 -16.88 12.21
N TYR A 125 7.46 -16.93 13.24
CA TYR A 125 7.63 -17.71 14.47
C TYR A 125 6.94 -19.08 14.48
N LYS A 126 6.22 -19.50 13.43
CA LYS A 126 5.54 -20.83 13.39
C LYS A 126 6.42 -21.99 12.87
N LYS A 127 7.74 -21.84 12.90
CA LYS A 127 8.69 -22.92 12.56
C LYS A 127 9.41 -23.47 13.80
N LYS A 128 8.66 -23.69 14.88
CA LYS A 128 9.02 -24.62 15.97
C LYS A 128 7.73 -25.21 16.51
N LEU A 129 7.34 -26.35 15.94
CA LEU A 129 6.49 -27.40 16.51
C LEU A 129 6.22 -28.38 15.36
N SER A 130 7.29 -29.07 14.97
CA SER A 130 7.18 -30.42 14.43
C SER A 130 7.39 -31.32 15.64
N ILE A 131 6.33 -32.00 16.06
CA ILE A 131 6.41 -33.24 16.84
C ILE A 131 6.34 -34.35 15.82
#